data_AF-A0A1I1IYD1-F1
#
_entry.id   AF-A0A1I1IYD1-F1
#
_cell.length_a   1.000
_cell.length_b   1.000
_cell.length_c   1.000
_cell.angle_alpha   90.00
_cell.angle_beta   90.00
_cell.angle_gamma   90.00
#
_symmetry.space_group_name_H-M   'P 1'
#
loop_
_entity.id
_entity.type
_entity.pdbx_description
1 polymer ?
#
loop_
_entity_poly.entity_id
_entity_poly.type
_entity_poly.pdbx_seq_one_letter_code
_entity_poly.pdbx_strand_id
1 'polypeptide(L)'
;MRQLLYFLIVLLVIPFVYSCKEKATNLEDEAEKRRADSLEQVRKAEEEERKRPRTAKDIDLTKAIAFEKYALEDEYPYKDTVRVFQWEKIKEQLAYVENFQRGKKRYAILQNYKNRNGEAPVVANFVRNAYKRVSDTAGNERYQSAPLYEEGRHERPAIYGRDGSLVELLSSDTIPMVKIAGISFEGTWEVPKRYVKTLGDSVQFDQVVVVDVTNQNICTIERTEPESWRVLSMNPATTGVHKPPYSMETPLGIFVLQEKKPKMYYVKDGTSVIKGYAPHASRFNNGGYIHGVPTNHPEAPIIEYSATLGTIPRSHMCVRNASSHAKFIYDWAKTLQSLIIVID
;
A
#
# COMPACT_ATOMS: atom_id res chain seq x y z
N MET A 1 -92.84 13.35 -19.06
CA MET A 1 -92.06 12.18 -18.57
C MET A 1 -90.73 11.93 -19.30
N ARG A 2 -90.60 12.20 -20.61
CA ARG A 2 -89.37 11.88 -21.37
C ARG A 2 -88.15 12.76 -21.04
N GLN A 3 -88.32 14.05 -20.70
CA GLN A 3 -87.20 14.95 -20.35
C GLN A 3 -86.66 14.77 -18.93
N LEU A 4 -87.48 14.30 -17.98
CA LEU A 4 -87.04 14.04 -16.59
C LEU A 4 -86.10 12.82 -16.50
N LEU A 5 -86.27 11.86 -17.42
CA LEU A 5 -85.47 10.63 -17.49
C LEU A 5 -84.05 10.91 -18.02
N TYR A 6 -83.89 11.83 -18.97
CA TYR A 6 -82.58 12.25 -19.47
C TYR A 6 -81.76 13.02 -18.41
N PHE A 7 -82.41 13.85 -17.60
CA PHE A 7 -81.73 14.58 -16.52
C PHE A 7 -81.23 13.64 -15.41
N LEU A 8 -82.00 12.60 -15.08
CA LEU A 8 -81.62 11.61 -14.07
C LEU A 8 -80.45 10.71 -14.53
N ILE A 9 -80.42 10.36 -15.82
CA ILE A 9 -79.34 9.56 -16.42
C ILE A 9 -78.05 10.40 -16.49
N VAL A 10 -78.12 11.68 -16.84
CA VAL A 10 -76.96 12.58 -16.84
C VAL A 10 -76.43 12.83 -15.42
N LEU A 11 -77.30 12.95 -14.40
CA LEU A 11 -76.88 13.11 -13.00
C LEU A 11 -76.20 11.87 -12.41
N LEU A 12 -76.51 10.67 -12.90
CA LEU A 12 -75.90 9.41 -12.44
C LEU A 12 -74.58 9.07 -13.14
N VAL A 13 -74.37 9.55 -14.37
CA VAL A 13 -73.16 9.25 -15.15
C VAL A 13 -71.99 10.15 -14.75
N ILE A 14 -72.22 11.45 -14.49
CA ILE A 14 -71.18 12.42 -14.11
C ILE A 14 -70.34 11.98 -12.88
N PRO A 15 -70.92 11.51 -11.75
CA PRO A 15 -70.13 11.07 -10.59
C PRO A 15 -69.32 9.80 -10.88
N PHE A 16 -69.77 8.93 -11.78
CA PHE A 16 -69.03 7.72 -12.18
C PHE A 16 -67.78 8.03 -13.02
N VAL A 17 -67.86 9.03 -13.91
CA VAL A 17 -66.69 9.45 -14.72
C VAL A 17 -65.67 10.21 -13.86
N TYR A 18 -66.11 11.03 -12.90
CA TYR A 18 -65.22 11.69 -11.93
C TYR A 18 -64.53 10.69 -11.01
N SER A 19 -65.25 9.70 -10.49
CA SER A 19 -64.69 8.65 -9.63
C SER A 19 -63.68 7.74 -10.36
N CYS A 20 -63.92 7.44 -11.64
CA CYS A 20 -62.95 6.69 -12.44
C CYS A 20 -61.69 7.51 -12.76
N LYS A 21 -61.82 8.82 -13.00
CA LYS A 21 -60.67 9.72 -13.19
C LYS A 21 -59.82 9.85 -11.93
N GLU A 22 -60.42 10.06 -10.76
CA GLU A 22 -59.69 10.13 -9.49
C GLU A 22 -58.97 8.82 -9.13
N LYS A 23 -59.57 7.66 -9.44
CA LYS A 23 -58.89 6.37 -9.29
C LYS A 23 -57.71 6.20 -10.24
N ALA A 24 -57.86 6.61 -11.50
CA ALA A 24 -56.79 6.53 -12.48
C ALA A 24 -55.61 7.45 -12.12
N THR A 25 -55.87 8.69 -11.70
CA THR A 25 -54.83 9.63 -11.26
C THR A 25 -54.16 9.17 -9.96
N ASN A 26 -54.91 8.66 -8.97
CA ASN A 26 -54.29 8.10 -7.76
C ASN A 26 -53.42 6.86 -8.05
N LEU A 27 -53.81 6.02 -9.01
CA LEU A 27 -53.00 4.86 -9.42
C LEU A 27 -51.72 5.28 -10.17
N GLU A 28 -51.78 6.32 -10.98
CA GLU A 28 -50.60 6.92 -11.63
C GLU A 28 -49.66 7.57 -10.60
N ASP A 29 -50.20 8.37 -9.66
CA ASP A 29 -49.44 9.01 -8.59
C ASP A 29 -48.78 7.96 -7.66
N GLU A 30 -49.48 6.88 -7.33
CA GLU A 30 -48.91 5.76 -6.57
C GLU A 30 -47.84 5.00 -7.35
N ALA A 31 -47.99 4.83 -8.66
CA ALA A 31 -47.00 4.17 -9.50
C ALA A 31 -45.75 5.03 -9.66
N GLU A 32 -45.91 6.35 -9.80
CA GLU A 32 -44.81 7.31 -9.88
C GLU A 32 -44.07 7.42 -8.54
N LYS A 33 -44.80 7.44 -7.42
CA LYS A 33 -44.22 7.37 -6.08
C LYS A 33 -43.45 6.07 -5.84
N ARG A 34 -43.99 4.92 -6.25
CA ARG A 34 -43.28 3.63 -6.17
C ARG A 34 -42.00 3.61 -7.01
N ARG A 35 -42.01 4.22 -8.19
CA ARG A 35 -40.81 4.37 -9.03
C ARG A 35 -39.77 5.28 -8.37
N ALA A 36 -40.19 6.42 -7.83
CA ALA A 36 -39.32 7.33 -7.11
C ALA A 36 -38.71 6.67 -5.86
N ASP A 37 -39.51 5.95 -5.07
CA ASP A 37 -39.06 5.21 -3.90
C ASP A 37 -38.07 4.09 -4.28
N SER A 38 -38.31 3.39 -5.39
CA SER A 38 -37.40 2.35 -5.91
C SER A 38 -36.06 2.94 -6.37
N LEU A 39 -36.08 4.07 -7.10
CA LEU A 39 -34.86 4.77 -7.52
C LEU A 39 -34.07 5.30 -6.31
N GLU A 40 -34.76 5.80 -5.28
CA GLU A 40 -34.11 6.24 -4.05
C GLU A 40 -33.48 5.09 -3.27
N GLN A 41 -34.14 3.92 -3.23
CA GLN A 41 -33.57 2.71 -2.65
C GLN A 41 -32.32 2.23 -3.38
N VAL A 42 -32.34 2.23 -4.72
CA VAL A 42 -31.17 1.89 -5.55
C VAL A 42 -30.04 2.88 -5.28
N ARG A 43 -30.31 4.19 -5.27
CA ARG A 43 -29.30 5.21 -4.98
C ARG A 43 -28.69 5.05 -3.59
N LYS A 44 -29.50 4.74 -2.57
CA LYS A 44 -29.03 4.49 -1.20
C LYS A 44 -28.15 3.24 -1.15
N ALA A 45 -28.57 2.15 -1.79
CA ALA A 45 -27.78 0.92 -1.86
C ALA A 45 -26.44 1.14 -2.59
N GLU A 46 -26.45 1.88 -3.70
CA GLU A 46 -25.24 2.27 -4.42
C GLU A 46 -24.32 3.15 -3.58
N GLU A 47 -24.87 4.10 -2.81
CA GLU A 47 -24.08 4.95 -1.92
C GLU A 47 -23.52 4.19 -0.71
N GLU A 48 -24.28 3.25 -0.15
CA GLU A 48 -23.82 2.35 0.90
C GLU A 48 -22.69 1.45 0.41
N GLU A 49 -22.83 0.86 -0.78
CA GLU A 49 -21.78 0.06 -1.40
C GLU A 49 -20.54 0.91 -1.74
N ARG A 50 -20.74 2.15 -2.20
CA ARG A 50 -19.66 3.12 -2.41
C ARG A 50 -18.98 3.56 -1.11
N LYS A 51 -19.56 3.34 0.06
CA LYS A 51 -18.95 3.64 1.37
C LYS A 51 -18.39 2.40 2.07
N ARG A 52 -18.89 1.20 1.74
CA ARG A 52 -18.44 -0.06 2.33
C ARG A 52 -16.94 -0.27 2.09
N PRO A 53 -16.12 -0.51 3.12
CA PRO A 53 -14.72 -0.87 2.95
C PRO A 53 -14.55 -2.14 2.11
N ARG A 54 -13.56 -2.13 1.22
CA ARG A 54 -13.16 -3.29 0.44
C ARG A 54 -12.44 -4.29 1.31
N THR A 55 -12.67 -5.55 1.03
CA THR A 55 -12.07 -6.71 1.70
C THR A 55 -11.36 -7.58 0.66
N ALA A 56 -10.59 -8.57 1.09
CA ALA A 56 -9.92 -9.50 0.17
C ALA A 56 -10.88 -10.17 -0.84
N LYS A 57 -12.13 -10.40 -0.46
CA LYS A 57 -13.17 -11.00 -1.31
C LYS A 57 -13.59 -10.11 -2.48
N ASP A 58 -13.43 -8.80 -2.32
CA ASP A 58 -13.78 -7.82 -3.35
C ASP A 58 -12.67 -7.69 -4.40
N ILE A 59 -11.46 -8.19 -4.12
CA ILE A 59 -10.30 -8.06 -5.02
C ILE A 59 -10.30 -9.18 -6.07
N ASP A 60 -10.46 -8.78 -7.32
CA ASP A 60 -10.17 -9.62 -8.47
C ASP A 60 -8.67 -9.60 -8.75
N LEU A 61 -8.01 -10.75 -8.57
CA LEU A 61 -6.58 -10.90 -8.77
C LEU A 61 -6.35 -11.98 -9.83
N THR A 62 -5.92 -11.55 -11.01
CA THR A 62 -5.63 -12.43 -12.14
C THR A 62 -4.13 -12.51 -12.41
N LYS A 63 -3.68 -13.56 -13.09
CA LYS A 63 -2.28 -13.69 -13.51
C LYS A 63 -2.12 -13.20 -14.94
N ALA A 64 -1.17 -12.29 -15.14
CA ALA A 64 -0.75 -11.84 -16.45
C ALA A 64 0.77 -11.65 -16.45
N ILE A 65 1.45 -12.78 -16.31
CA ILE A 65 2.89 -12.83 -16.12
C ILE A 65 3.59 -12.15 -17.29
N ALA A 66 4.27 -11.04 -17.01
CA ALA A 66 5.09 -10.29 -17.94
C ALA A 66 6.58 -10.67 -17.81
N PHE A 67 6.97 -11.29 -16.70
CA PHE A 67 8.32 -11.77 -16.45
C PHE A 67 8.32 -13.24 -16.00
N GLU A 68 8.79 -14.13 -16.88
CA GLU A 68 8.70 -15.59 -16.70
C GLU A 68 9.99 -16.23 -16.15
N LYS A 69 11.13 -15.53 -16.26
CA LYS A 69 12.42 -16.14 -15.92
C LYS A 69 12.51 -16.42 -14.41
N TYR A 70 12.81 -17.66 -14.04
CA TYR A 70 12.78 -18.12 -12.64
C TYR A 70 11.41 -17.93 -11.97
N ALA A 71 10.33 -17.97 -12.75
CA ALA A 71 8.99 -17.92 -12.18
C ALA A 71 8.75 -19.12 -11.26
N LEU A 72 8.02 -18.87 -10.18
CA LEU A 72 7.55 -19.90 -9.26
C LEU A 72 6.07 -20.19 -9.53
N GLU A 73 5.66 -21.41 -9.23
CA GLU A 73 4.25 -21.78 -9.12
C GLU A 73 3.64 -21.18 -7.84
N ASP A 74 2.31 -21.23 -7.70
CA ASP A 74 1.60 -20.77 -6.49
C ASP A 74 2.09 -21.48 -5.24
N GLU A 75 2.33 -22.78 -5.37
CA GLU A 75 2.92 -23.65 -4.36
C GLU A 75 4.15 -24.32 -4.97
N TYR A 76 5.26 -24.31 -4.24
CA TYR A 76 6.53 -24.84 -4.74
C TYR A 76 7.30 -25.59 -3.65
N PRO A 77 7.99 -26.68 -3.99
CA PRO A 77 8.72 -27.48 -3.02
C PRO A 77 9.94 -26.73 -2.48
N TYR A 78 10.19 -26.86 -1.18
CA TYR A 78 11.39 -26.37 -0.53
C TYR A 78 11.87 -27.35 0.54
N LYS A 79 12.92 -28.12 0.21
CA LYS A 79 13.44 -29.21 1.07
C LYS A 79 12.32 -30.19 1.45
N ASP A 80 12.04 -30.32 2.74
CA ASP A 80 11.04 -31.17 3.38
C ASP A 80 9.70 -30.43 3.62
N THR A 81 9.54 -29.21 3.09
CA THR A 81 8.32 -28.42 3.21
C THR A 81 7.85 -27.88 1.84
N VAL A 82 6.66 -27.29 1.82
CA VAL A 82 6.07 -26.59 0.68
C VAL A 82 5.97 -25.12 1.04
N ARG A 83 6.26 -24.26 0.06
CA ARG A 83 6.11 -22.81 0.19
C ARG A 83 5.05 -22.31 -0.76
N VAL A 84 4.47 -21.18 -0.40
CA VAL A 84 3.31 -20.64 -1.11
C VAL A 84 3.45 -19.16 -1.33
N PHE A 85 2.77 -18.64 -2.34
CA PHE A 85 2.34 -17.24 -2.35
C PHE A 85 1.09 -17.11 -1.49
N GLN A 86 1.15 -16.26 -0.46
CA GLN A 86 0.05 -16.07 0.48
C GLN A 86 -1.07 -15.19 -0.13
N TRP A 87 -1.77 -15.70 -1.14
CA TRP A 87 -2.70 -14.92 -1.98
C TRP A 87 -3.82 -14.24 -1.19
N GLU A 88 -4.37 -14.89 -0.16
CA GLU A 88 -5.39 -14.27 0.68
C GLU A 88 -4.84 -13.05 1.44
N LYS A 89 -3.66 -13.17 2.07
CA LYS A 89 -2.98 -12.02 2.71
C LYS A 89 -2.64 -10.93 1.70
N ILE A 90 -2.20 -11.31 0.49
CA ILE A 90 -1.93 -10.36 -0.59
C ILE A 90 -3.20 -9.59 -0.95
N LYS A 91 -4.34 -10.27 -1.12
CA LYS A 91 -5.63 -9.62 -1.40
C LYS A 91 -6.09 -8.72 -0.26
N GLU A 92 -5.87 -9.08 1.00
CA GLU A 92 -6.14 -8.19 2.15
C GLU A 92 -5.33 -6.90 2.05
N GLN A 93 -4.05 -6.99 1.69
CA GLN A 93 -3.19 -5.81 1.50
C GLN A 93 -3.64 -4.97 0.29
N LEU A 94 -4.04 -5.59 -0.83
CA LEU A 94 -4.58 -4.88 -1.99
C LEU A 94 -5.92 -4.19 -1.66
N ALA A 95 -6.79 -4.83 -0.88
CA ALA A 95 -8.02 -4.23 -0.39
C ALA A 95 -7.75 -3.02 0.51
N TYR A 96 -6.72 -3.10 1.36
CA TYR A 96 -6.26 -1.94 2.13
C TYR A 96 -5.79 -0.80 1.21
N VAL A 97 -5.04 -1.14 0.15
CA VAL A 97 -4.59 -0.17 -0.87
C VAL A 97 -5.76 0.48 -1.60
N GLU A 98 -6.81 -0.27 -1.97
CA GLU A 98 -8.03 0.32 -2.53
C GLU A 98 -8.70 1.25 -1.53
N ASN A 99 -8.82 0.84 -0.27
CA ASN A 99 -9.54 1.60 0.75
C ASN A 99 -8.89 2.95 1.05
N PHE A 100 -7.58 2.99 1.29
CA PHE A 100 -6.97 4.27 1.65
C PHE A 100 -6.94 5.22 0.46
N GLN A 101 -6.94 4.72 -0.78
CA GLN A 101 -6.96 5.52 -2.01
C GLN A 101 -8.32 6.08 -2.39
N ARG A 102 -9.39 5.68 -1.70
CA ARG A 102 -10.73 6.21 -1.98
C ARG A 102 -10.85 7.67 -1.57
N GLY A 103 -11.47 8.43 -2.46
CA GLY A 103 -11.70 9.87 -2.28
C GLY A 103 -10.46 10.71 -2.57
N LYS A 104 -10.60 12.02 -2.42
CA LYS A 104 -9.50 12.97 -2.63
C LYS A 104 -8.69 13.08 -1.34
N LYS A 105 -7.48 12.56 -1.36
CA LYS A 105 -6.53 12.61 -0.24
C LYS A 105 -5.18 13.10 -0.73
N ARG A 106 -4.44 13.75 0.18
CA ARG A 106 -3.05 14.17 -0.07
C ARG A 106 -2.13 13.24 0.70
N TYR A 107 -1.15 12.67 0.01
CA TYR A 107 -0.21 11.74 0.61
C TYR A 107 1.16 12.38 0.83
N ALA A 108 1.89 11.84 1.79
CA ALA A 108 3.30 12.16 1.99
C ALA A 108 4.08 10.93 2.42
N ILE A 109 5.41 11.06 2.38
CA ILE A 109 6.34 10.03 2.84
C ILE A 109 7.18 10.60 3.99
N LEU A 110 7.36 9.82 5.05
CA LEU A 110 8.36 10.10 6.06
C LEU A 110 9.75 9.78 5.51
N GLN A 111 10.62 10.78 5.46
CA GLN A 111 11.97 10.65 4.91
C GLN A 111 13.01 11.08 5.94
N ASN A 112 13.95 10.19 6.24
CA ASN A 112 15.14 10.54 7.00
C ASN A 112 16.33 9.61 6.72
N TYR A 113 16.41 8.99 5.54
CA TYR A 113 17.56 8.16 5.14
C TYR A 113 18.90 8.82 5.49
N LYS A 114 19.74 8.08 6.23
CA LYS A 114 21.03 8.54 6.80
C LYS A 114 20.97 9.83 7.62
N ASN A 115 19.85 10.11 8.29
CA ASN A 115 19.60 11.35 9.03
C ASN A 115 19.75 12.62 8.17
N ARG A 116 19.50 12.54 6.86
CA ARG A 116 19.67 13.68 5.94
C ARG A 116 18.80 14.89 6.29
N ASN A 117 17.70 14.67 7.02
CA ASN A 117 16.78 15.72 7.47
C ASN A 117 17.00 16.08 8.95
N GLY A 118 18.14 15.68 9.52
CA GLY A 118 18.49 15.85 10.92
C GLY A 118 18.30 14.56 11.73
N GLU A 119 19.09 14.39 12.78
CA GLU A 119 18.85 13.31 13.74
C GLU A 119 17.56 13.61 14.53
N ALA A 120 16.66 12.62 14.61
CA ALA A 120 15.42 12.76 15.38
C ALA A 120 15.73 13.00 16.87
N PRO A 121 14.95 13.80 17.62
CA PRO A 121 15.09 13.88 19.08
C PRO A 121 14.88 12.52 19.76
N VAL A 122 15.42 12.35 20.96
CA VAL A 122 15.27 11.10 21.73
C VAL A 122 13.84 11.03 22.31
N VAL A 123 13.16 9.90 22.12
CA VAL A 123 11.85 9.63 22.75
C VAL A 123 11.99 9.47 24.26
N ALA A 124 10.91 9.71 25.01
CA ALA A 124 10.94 9.66 26.47
C ALA A 124 11.35 8.26 27.00
N ASN A 125 10.75 7.20 26.44
CA ASN A 125 10.95 5.82 26.87
C ASN A 125 11.76 5.04 25.83
N PHE A 126 13.02 5.42 25.63
CA PHE A 126 13.86 4.73 24.65
C PHE A 126 14.41 3.40 25.18
N VAL A 127 14.64 2.46 24.26
CA VAL A 127 15.37 1.22 24.52
C VAL A 127 16.67 1.19 23.72
N ARG A 128 17.67 0.46 24.22
CA ARG A 128 18.83 0.07 23.42
C ARG A 128 18.57 -1.30 22.84
N ASN A 129 18.44 -1.37 21.51
CA ASN A 129 18.14 -2.63 20.83
C ASN A 129 19.38 -3.55 20.76
N ALA A 130 19.23 -4.73 20.15
CA ALA A 130 20.31 -5.71 19.99
C ALA A 130 21.56 -5.17 19.24
N TYR A 131 21.41 -4.07 18.49
CA TYR A 131 22.48 -3.37 17.78
C TYR A 131 23.09 -2.23 18.62
N LYS A 132 22.71 -2.11 19.90
CA LYS A 132 23.07 -1.04 20.85
C LYS A 132 22.58 0.37 20.44
N ARG A 133 21.71 0.44 19.43
CA ARG A 133 21.12 1.68 18.92
C ARG A 133 19.89 2.06 19.73
N VAL A 134 19.62 3.36 19.78
CA VAL A 134 18.42 3.91 20.40
C VAL A 134 17.22 3.59 19.52
N SER A 135 16.19 2.99 20.11
CA SER A 135 14.89 2.71 19.47
C SER A 135 13.76 3.14 20.41
N ASP A 136 12.56 3.32 19.86
CA ASP A 136 11.35 3.44 20.67
C ASP A 136 10.88 2.06 21.19
N THR A 137 9.81 2.07 21.99
CA THR A 137 9.20 0.86 22.55
C THR A 137 8.52 -0.02 21.50
N ALA A 138 8.25 0.49 20.30
CA ALA A 138 7.71 -0.25 19.15
C ALA A 138 8.81 -0.88 18.28
N GLY A 139 10.09 -0.73 18.67
CA GLY A 139 11.23 -1.29 17.96
C GLY A 139 11.68 -0.48 16.74
N ASN A 140 11.19 0.74 16.55
CA ASN A 140 11.67 1.62 15.50
C ASN A 140 12.96 2.34 15.94
N GLU A 141 14.03 2.19 15.16
CA GLU A 141 15.29 2.85 15.46
C GLU A 141 15.16 4.37 15.30
N ARG A 142 15.80 5.13 16.20
CA ARG A 142 15.95 6.59 16.09
C ARG A 142 16.71 6.96 14.80
N TYR A 143 17.74 6.17 14.49
CA TYR A 143 18.57 6.39 13.32
C TYR A 143 17.73 6.20 12.05
N GLN A 144 17.71 7.22 11.20
CA GLN A 144 16.98 7.28 9.94
C GLN A 144 15.45 7.33 10.05
N SER A 145 14.89 7.61 11.22
CA SER A 145 13.44 7.76 11.40
C SER A 145 13.03 9.22 11.58
N ALA A 146 11.75 9.50 11.38
CA ALA A 146 11.13 10.77 11.72
C ALA A 146 10.57 10.71 13.16
N PRO A 147 10.72 11.76 13.97
CA PRO A 147 10.07 11.85 15.28
C PRO A 147 8.56 12.09 15.11
N LEU A 148 7.73 11.29 15.78
CA LEU A 148 6.28 11.45 15.81
C LEU A 148 5.85 12.02 17.16
N TYR A 149 5.09 13.10 17.13
CA TYR A 149 4.59 13.79 18.32
C TYR A 149 3.08 13.60 18.44
N GLU A 150 2.61 13.46 19.68
CA GLU A 150 1.17 13.56 19.96
C GLU A 150 0.69 14.99 19.71
N GLU A 151 -0.56 15.12 19.32
CA GLU A 151 -1.15 16.41 18.99
C GLU A 151 -1.04 17.41 20.15
N GLY A 152 -0.42 18.57 19.88
CA GLY A 152 -0.20 19.62 20.87
C GLY A 152 0.91 19.34 21.89
N ARG A 153 1.62 18.21 21.82
CA ARG A 153 2.69 17.83 22.74
C ARG A 153 4.03 17.76 22.02
N HIS A 154 4.72 18.90 21.88
CA HIS A 154 5.95 19.00 21.08
C HIS A 154 7.25 18.94 21.87
N GLU A 155 7.18 18.80 23.20
CA GLU A 155 8.37 18.77 24.06
C GLU A 155 9.28 17.58 23.75
N ARG A 156 8.68 16.40 23.53
CA ARG A 156 9.38 15.16 23.19
C ARG A 156 8.54 14.30 22.25
N PRO A 157 9.16 13.59 21.28
CA PRO A 157 8.44 12.64 20.46
C PRO A 157 7.96 11.45 21.29
N ALA A 158 6.82 10.91 20.92
CA ALA A 158 6.24 9.71 21.51
C ALA A 158 6.92 8.44 20.96
N ILE A 159 7.04 8.35 19.63
CA ILE A 159 7.62 7.22 18.89
C ILE A 159 8.34 7.71 17.61
N TYR A 160 8.90 6.78 16.85
CA TYR A 160 9.56 7.03 15.58
C TYR A 160 8.80 6.41 14.40
N GLY A 161 8.64 7.19 13.33
CA GLY A 161 8.14 6.71 12.03
C GLY A 161 9.30 6.37 11.10
N ARG A 162 9.31 5.14 10.55
CA ARG A 162 10.41 4.64 9.69
C ARG A 162 10.49 5.46 8.39
N ASP A 163 11.70 5.64 7.87
CA ASP A 163 11.89 6.16 6.51
C ASP A 163 11.15 5.29 5.47
N GLY A 164 10.46 5.94 4.53
CA GLY A 164 9.66 5.28 3.51
C GLY A 164 8.22 5.01 3.89
N SER A 165 7.81 5.30 5.12
CA SER A 165 6.42 5.15 5.56
C SER A 165 5.50 6.12 4.79
N LEU A 166 4.40 5.60 4.28
CA LEU A 166 3.32 6.34 3.66
C LEU A 166 2.38 6.89 4.72
N VAL A 167 1.97 8.14 4.56
CA VAL A 167 1.06 8.85 5.46
C VAL A 167 0.06 9.69 4.66
N GLU A 168 -1.11 9.92 5.23
CA GLU A 168 -2.08 10.92 4.78
C GLU A 168 -1.76 12.27 5.42
N LEU A 169 -1.78 13.36 4.64
CA LEU A 169 -1.64 14.72 5.15
C LEU A 169 -3.00 15.24 5.62
N LEU A 170 -3.09 15.61 6.90
CA LEU A 170 -4.31 16.15 7.51
C LEU A 170 -4.27 17.68 7.69
N SER A 171 -3.09 18.29 7.56
CA SER A 171 -2.91 19.74 7.61
C SER A 171 -2.21 20.28 6.36
N SER A 172 -2.12 21.61 6.26
CA SER A 172 -1.18 22.24 5.33
C SER A 172 0.23 21.70 5.57
N ASP A 173 1.02 21.57 4.51
CA ASP A 173 2.42 21.19 4.57
C ASP A 173 3.36 22.41 4.52
N THR A 174 2.81 23.62 4.65
CA THR A 174 3.57 24.88 4.75
C THR A 174 3.88 25.30 6.20
N ILE A 175 3.31 24.59 7.18
CA ILE A 175 3.52 24.87 8.61
C ILE A 175 4.69 24.05 9.19
N PRO A 176 5.35 24.51 10.27
CA PRO A 176 6.52 23.83 10.83
C PRO A 176 6.24 22.40 11.32
N MET A 177 5.07 22.17 11.92
CA MET A 177 4.61 20.87 12.40
C MET A 177 3.39 20.46 11.59
N VAL A 178 3.51 19.37 10.83
CA VAL A 178 2.47 18.87 9.93
C VAL A 178 1.71 17.76 10.62
N LYS A 179 0.38 17.83 10.59
CA LYS A 179 -0.51 16.77 11.07
C LYS A 179 -0.67 15.70 9.99
N ILE A 180 -0.47 14.44 10.38
CA ILE A 180 -0.53 13.28 9.50
C ILE A 180 -1.34 12.15 10.10
N ALA A 181 -1.94 11.31 9.26
CA ALA A 181 -2.46 9.99 9.65
C ALA A 181 -1.54 8.91 9.09
N GLY A 182 -1.16 7.93 9.90
CA GLY A 182 -0.35 6.82 9.41
C GLY A 182 -1.15 5.91 8.47
N ILE A 183 -0.53 5.53 7.33
CA ILE A 183 -1.04 4.47 6.45
C ILE A 183 -0.17 3.22 6.61
N SER A 184 1.14 3.41 6.75
CA SER A 184 2.10 2.35 7.06
C SER A 184 2.14 1.94 8.53
N PHE A 185 1.48 2.69 9.41
CA PHE A 185 1.43 2.50 10.85
C PHE A 185 0.17 3.18 11.41
N GLU A 186 -0.22 2.89 12.63
CA GLU A 186 -1.46 3.42 13.21
C GLU A 186 -1.31 4.81 13.85
N GLY A 187 -2.44 5.51 13.95
CA GLY A 187 -2.56 6.76 14.70
C GLY A 187 -2.40 8.04 13.89
N THR A 188 -2.69 9.16 14.56
CA THR A 188 -2.54 10.52 14.05
C THR A 188 -1.44 11.22 14.81
N TRP A 189 -0.55 11.89 14.09
CA TRP A 189 0.70 12.42 14.64
C TRP A 189 1.01 13.80 14.08
N GLU A 190 1.79 14.58 14.82
CA GLU A 190 2.43 15.79 14.33
C GLU A 190 3.92 15.53 14.07
N VAL A 191 4.42 16.00 12.94
CA VAL A 191 5.79 15.74 12.48
C VAL A 191 6.43 17.03 11.95
N PRO A 192 7.69 17.33 12.29
CA PRO A 192 8.38 18.47 11.71
C PRO A 192 8.43 18.35 10.18
N LYS A 193 8.04 19.41 9.45
CA LYS A 193 7.91 19.41 7.98
C LYS A 193 9.15 18.90 7.25
N ARG A 194 10.35 19.14 7.79
CA ARG A 194 11.62 18.67 7.20
C ARG A 194 11.70 17.15 7.00
N TYR A 195 10.92 16.36 7.74
CA TYR A 195 10.86 14.90 7.58
C TYR A 195 9.76 14.45 6.63
N VAL A 196 8.93 15.35 6.11
CA VAL A 196 7.70 15.02 5.36
C VAL A 196 7.83 15.45 3.90
N LYS A 197 7.94 14.47 3.00
CA LYS A 197 7.93 14.66 1.55
C LYS A 197 6.51 14.51 1.03
N THR A 198 5.85 15.63 0.72
CA THR A 198 4.52 15.64 0.09
C THR A 198 4.59 15.02 -1.31
N LEU A 199 3.59 14.22 -1.65
CA LEU A 199 3.39 13.64 -2.98
C LEU A 199 2.44 14.51 -3.80
N GLY A 200 2.44 14.34 -5.13
CA GLY A 200 1.55 15.10 -6.01
C GLY A 200 0.08 14.80 -5.74
N ASP A 201 -0.79 15.78 -5.95
CA ASP A 201 -2.23 15.70 -5.62
C ASP A 201 -3.01 14.61 -6.41
N SER A 202 -2.43 14.12 -7.50
CA SER A 202 -3.00 13.05 -8.34
C SER A 202 -2.27 11.71 -8.21
N VAL A 203 -1.41 11.54 -7.20
CA VAL A 203 -0.70 10.27 -7.02
C VAL A 203 -1.69 9.12 -6.79
N GLN A 204 -1.45 8.02 -7.48
CA GLN A 204 -2.11 6.74 -7.30
C GLN A 204 -1.03 5.66 -7.14
N PHE A 205 -1.36 4.62 -6.42
CA PHE A 205 -0.51 3.49 -6.07
C PHE A 205 -1.00 2.24 -6.80
N ASP A 206 -0.90 2.27 -8.12
CA ASP A 206 -1.34 1.18 -8.99
C ASP A 206 -0.27 0.07 -9.11
N GLN A 207 0.96 0.32 -8.64
CA GLN A 207 2.07 -0.61 -8.74
C GLN A 207 2.50 -1.08 -7.35
N VAL A 208 2.31 -2.36 -7.07
CA VAL A 208 2.61 -2.98 -5.78
C VAL A 208 3.63 -4.10 -5.98
N VAL A 209 4.66 -4.12 -5.13
CA VAL A 209 5.55 -5.27 -4.99
C VAL A 209 5.30 -5.89 -3.62
N VAL A 210 4.94 -7.16 -3.59
CA VAL A 210 4.77 -7.88 -2.31
C VAL A 210 5.99 -8.76 -2.09
N VAL A 211 6.56 -8.67 -0.89
CA VAL A 211 7.69 -9.49 -0.44
C VAL A 211 7.22 -10.33 0.74
N ASP A 212 7.37 -11.65 0.64
CA ASP A 212 7.06 -12.58 1.72
C ASP A 212 8.35 -13.02 2.41
N VAL A 213 8.53 -12.63 3.68
CA VAL A 213 9.74 -12.94 4.43
C VAL A 213 9.77 -14.36 4.97
N THR A 214 8.64 -15.05 5.09
CA THR A 214 8.59 -16.46 5.52
C THR A 214 8.82 -17.41 4.35
N ASN A 215 8.08 -17.22 3.24
CA ASN A 215 8.20 -18.04 2.03
C ASN A 215 9.38 -17.64 1.13
N GLN A 216 10.04 -16.51 1.42
CA GLN A 216 11.17 -15.99 0.65
C GLN A 216 10.85 -15.87 -0.84
N ASN A 217 9.68 -15.33 -1.15
CA ASN A 217 9.27 -15.00 -2.50
C ASN A 217 8.88 -13.53 -2.61
N ILE A 218 8.67 -13.12 -3.84
CA ILE A 218 8.30 -11.77 -4.22
C ILE A 218 7.42 -11.83 -5.45
N CYS A 219 6.40 -10.99 -5.51
CA CYS A 219 5.60 -10.79 -6.71
C CYS A 219 5.41 -9.31 -7.00
N THR A 220 5.18 -9.02 -8.28
CA THR A 220 4.77 -7.69 -8.74
C THR A 220 3.32 -7.74 -9.18
N ILE A 221 2.56 -6.72 -8.82
CA ILE A 221 1.13 -6.64 -9.05
C ILE A 221 0.79 -5.23 -9.54
N GLU A 222 0.03 -5.15 -10.62
CA GLU A 222 -0.42 -3.90 -11.22
C GLU A 222 -1.95 -3.81 -11.19
N ARG A 223 -2.46 -2.67 -10.74
CA ARG A 223 -3.87 -2.35 -10.80
C ARG A 223 -4.24 -1.95 -12.21
N THR A 224 -5.30 -2.55 -12.74
CA THR A 224 -5.85 -2.17 -14.05
C THR A 224 -7.06 -1.27 -13.92
N GLU A 225 -7.93 -1.59 -12.96
CA GLU A 225 -9.18 -0.89 -12.67
C GLU A 225 -9.44 -0.98 -11.15
N PRO A 226 -10.40 -0.22 -10.58
CA PRO A 226 -10.77 -0.39 -9.19
C PRO A 226 -11.04 -1.86 -8.85
N GLU A 227 -10.41 -2.34 -7.79
CA GLU A 227 -10.55 -3.71 -7.27
C GLU A 227 -9.98 -4.82 -8.18
N SER A 228 -9.48 -4.47 -9.39
CA SER A 228 -8.95 -5.41 -10.38
C SER A 228 -7.45 -5.29 -10.53
N TRP A 229 -6.74 -6.38 -10.25
CA TRP A 229 -5.29 -6.43 -10.16
C TRP A 229 -4.71 -7.60 -10.96
N ARG A 230 -3.51 -7.41 -11.49
CA ARG A 230 -2.79 -8.39 -12.32
C ARG A 230 -1.42 -8.67 -11.74
N VAL A 231 -1.15 -9.95 -11.46
CA VAL A 231 0.19 -10.42 -11.10
C VAL A 231 1.07 -10.45 -12.35
N LEU A 232 2.19 -9.71 -12.33
CA LEU A 232 3.11 -9.58 -13.47
C LEU A 232 4.39 -10.44 -13.32
N SER A 233 4.78 -10.78 -12.09
CA SER A 233 5.91 -11.66 -11.82
C SER A 233 5.75 -12.39 -10.50
N MET A 234 6.37 -13.56 -10.37
CA MET A 234 6.34 -14.43 -9.20
C MET A 234 7.69 -15.11 -9.07
N ASN A 235 8.55 -14.69 -8.15
CA ASN A 235 9.96 -15.09 -8.15
C ASN A 235 10.49 -15.40 -6.75
N PRO A 236 11.57 -16.19 -6.64
CA PRO A 236 12.26 -16.38 -5.37
C PRO A 236 13.03 -15.10 -4.99
N ALA A 237 13.04 -14.79 -3.70
CA ALA A 237 13.80 -13.68 -3.13
C ALA A 237 14.65 -14.13 -1.94
N THR A 238 15.59 -13.30 -1.51
CA THR A 238 16.25 -13.47 -0.20
C THR A 238 16.12 -12.18 0.60
N THR A 239 15.46 -12.24 1.76
CA THR A 239 15.28 -11.07 2.62
C THR A 239 16.38 -10.95 3.68
N GLY A 240 16.29 -9.87 4.47
CA GLY A 240 17.20 -9.53 5.55
C GLY A 240 17.10 -10.51 6.71
N VAL A 241 18.25 -10.86 7.29
CA VAL A 241 18.32 -11.69 8.50
C VAL A 241 18.62 -10.84 9.72
N HIS A 242 17.96 -11.15 10.83
CA HIS A 242 18.33 -10.59 12.13
C HIS A 242 19.68 -11.16 12.58
N LYS A 243 20.76 -10.41 12.36
CA LYS A 243 22.12 -10.82 12.76
C LYS A 243 22.96 -9.59 13.13
N PRO A 244 22.82 -9.08 14.37
CA PRO A 244 23.66 -8.00 14.88
C PRO A 244 25.17 -8.31 14.77
N PRO A 245 26.02 -7.29 14.56
CA PRO A 245 25.68 -5.86 14.50
C PRO A 245 25.41 -5.33 13.09
N TYR A 246 25.55 -6.14 12.04
CA TYR A 246 25.60 -5.66 10.65
C TYR A 246 24.35 -5.96 9.82
N SER A 247 23.62 -7.04 10.11
CA SER A 247 22.44 -7.42 9.33
C SER A 247 21.18 -7.24 10.17
N MET A 248 20.16 -6.64 9.56
CA MET A 248 18.82 -6.49 10.13
C MET A 248 17.82 -7.25 9.27
N GLU A 249 16.72 -7.66 9.87
CA GLU A 249 15.58 -8.21 9.14
C GLU A 249 14.98 -7.19 8.18
N THR A 250 14.41 -7.68 7.07
CA THR A 250 13.60 -6.80 6.21
C THR A 250 12.35 -6.40 6.98
N PRO A 251 12.10 -5.10 7.19
CA PRO A 251 11.00 -4.66 8.04
C PRO A 251 9.66 -4.97 7.40
N LEU A 252 8.73 -5.51 8.18
CA LEU A 252 7.32 -5.68 7.78
C LEU A 252 6.60 -4.33 7.61
N GLY A 253 5.57 -4.32 6.77
CA GLY A 253 4.70 -3.17 6.55
C GLY A 253 4.71 -2.64 5.12
N ILE A 254 4.10 -1.47 4.94
CA ILE A 254 3.94 -0.80 3.64
C ILE A 254 4.97 0.31 3.53
N PHE A 255 5.70 0.37 2.43
CA PHE A 255 6.69 1.40 2.15
C PHE A 255 6.52 1.94 0.74
N VAL A 256 6.89 3.19 0.51
CA VAL A 256 6.93 3.75 -0.85
C VAL A 256 8.32 3.52 -1.46
N LEU A 257 8.40 3.21 -2.75
CA LEU A 257 9.67 3.19 -3.49
C LEU A 257 10.21 4.62 -3.62
N GLN A 258 11.39 4.90 -3.09
CA GLN A 258 11.90 6.28 -2.93
C GLN A 258 13.05 6.65 -3.85
N GLU A 259 13.90 5.71 -4.23
CA GLU A 259 15.11 5.97 -5.02
C GLU A 259 15.50 4.74 -5.83
N LYS A 260 16.12 4.96 -7.00
CA LYS A 260 16.61 3.91 -7.87
C LYS A 260 18.08 4.12 -8.21
N LYS A 261 18.86 3.04 -8.16
CA LYS A 261 20.29 3.03 -8.51
C LYS A 261 20.61 1.89 -9.47
N PRO A 262 21.20 2.18 -10.65
CA PRO A 262 21.73 1.13 -11.51
C PRO A 262 22.79 0.28 -10.81
N LYS A 263 23.66 0.93 -10.01
CA LYS A 263 24.64 0.30 -9.13
C LYS A 263 24.53 0.88 -7.73
N MET A 264 24.11 0.06 -6.76
CA MET A 264 24.17 0.40 -5.34
C MET A 264 25.45 -0.16 -4.73
N TYR A 265 26.46 0.69 -4.56
CA TYR A 265 27.69 0.29 -3.89
C TYR A 265 27.47 -0.03 -2.41
N TYR A 266 28.12 -1.08 -1.94
CA TYR A 266 28.13 -1.45 -0.53
C TYR A 266 29.56 -1.67 -0.06
N VAL A 267 29.76 -1.46 1.25
CA VAL A 267 31.07 -1.56 1.90
C VAL A 267 31.24 -2.90 2.59
N LYS A 268 32.49 -3.26 2.89
CA LYS A 268 32.76 -4.38 3.79
C LYS A 268 32.29 -4.02 5.20
N ASP A 269 31.67 -4.98 5.89
CA ASP A 269 31.17 -4.80 7.25
C ASP A 269 32.27 -4.23 8.16
N GLY A 270 31.93 -3.16 8.89
CA GLY A 270 32.84 -2.48 9.80
C GLY A 270 33.89 -1.57 9.15
N THR A 271 33.85 -1.34 7.84
CA THR A 271 34.80 -0.47 7.13
C THR A 271 34.12 0.53 6.20
N SER A 272 34.89 1.46 5.65
CA SER A 272 34.48 2.36 4.56
C SER A 272 34.87 1.86 3.16
N VAL A 273 35.47 0.68 3.07
CA VAL A 273 36.02 0.14 1.82
C VAL A 273 34.89 -0.50 1.01
N ILE A 274 34.73 -0.04 -0.24
CA ILE A 274 33.74 -0.60 -1.17
C ILE A 274 34.10 -2.06 -1.46
N LYS A 275 33.15 -2.97 -1.21
CA LYS A 275 33.30 -4.41 -1.48
C LYS A 275 32.73 -4.80 -2.84
N GLY A 276 31.71 -4.08 -3.30
CA GLY A 276 31.07 -4.35 -4.59
C GLY A 276 29.82 -3.51 -4.77
N TYR A 277 28.94 -3.93 -5.67
CA TYR A 277 27.66 -3.28 -5.87
C TYR A 277 26.53 -4.28 -6.05
N ALA A 278 25.32 -3.87 -5.72
CA ALA A 278 24.10 -4.55 -6.13
C ALA A 278 23.51 -3.86 -7.37
N PRO A 279 23.23 -4.59 -8.46
CA PRO A 279 22.64 -4.03 -9.66
C PRO A 279 21.13 -3.76 -9.48
N HIS A 280 20.62 -2.77 -10.21
CA HIS A 280 19.18 -2.48 -10.34
C HIS A 280 18.45 -2.32 -8.99
N ALA A 281 19.01 -1.50 -8.11
CA ALA A 281 18.52 -1.35 -6.75
C ALA A 281 17.38 -0.33 -6.66
N SER A 282 16.27 -0.72 -6.05
CA SER A 282 15.09 0.11 -5.76
C SER A 282 14.90 0.23 -4.25
N ARG A 283 15.16 1.43 -3.69
CA ARG A 283 15.12 1.73 -2.25
C ARG A 283 13.70 1.91 -1.77
N PHE A 284 13.35 1.35 -0.62
CA PHE A 284 12.02 1.53 -0.03
C PHE A 284 12.03 1.97 1.44
N ASN A 285 12.96 1.49 2.26
CA ASN A 285 13.05 1.85 3.68
C ASN A 285 14.51 1.91 4.11
N ASN A 286 14.96 3.00 4.75
CA ASN A 286 16.30 3.10 5.30
C ASN A 286 17.36 2.67 4.24
N GLY A 287 18.22 1.72 4.61
CA GLY A 287 19.19 1.07 3.71
C GLY A 287 18.68 -0.18 3.00
N GLY A 288 17.39 -0.48 3.06
CA GLY A 288 16.72 -1.60 2.40
C GLY A 288 16.36 -1.29 0.95
N TYR A 289 16.81 -2.17 0.05
CA TYR A 289 16.55 -2.10 -1.39
C TYR A 289 16.07 -3.46 -1.90
N ILE A 290 15.22 -3.45 -2.92
CA ILE A 290 15.06 -4.60 -3.83
C ILE A 290 16.18 -4.49 -4.87
N HIS A 291 17.01 -5.51 -5.02
CA HIS A 291 18.16 -5.45 -5.94
C HIS A 291 18.55 -6.84 -6.49
N GLY A 292 19.37 -6.86 -7.55
CA GLY A 292 19.91 -8.09 -8.15
C GLY A 292 21.01 -8.73 -7.31
N VAL A 293 21.68 -9.78 -7.80
CA VAL A 293 22.72 -10.45 -7.00
C VAL A 293 23.93 -9.52 -6.81
N PRO A 294 24.36 -9.21 -5.56
CA PRO A 294 25.52 -8.37 -5.31
C PRO A 294 26.81 -8.98 -5.85
N THR A 295 27.67 -8.13 -6.43
CA THR A 295 28.98 -8.52 -6.92
C THR A 295 30.05 -8.41 -5.83
N ASN A 296 31.15 -9.16 -5.96
CA ASN A 296 32.28 -9.09 -5.02
C ASN A 296 33.36 -8.07 -5.40
N HIS A 297 33.10 -7.19 -6.39
CA HIS A 297 34.01 -6.12 -6.81
C HIS A 297 33.23 -4.99 -7.52
N PRO A 298 33.59 -3.70 -7.37
CA PRO A 298 32.88 -2.57 -8.00
C PRO A 298 32.77 -2.65 -9.53
N GLU A 299 33.73 -3.31 -10.16
CA GLU A 299 33.84 -3.45 -11.62
C GLU A 299 33.42 -4.84 -12.12
N ALA A 300 33.06 -5.76 -11.23
CA ALA A 300 32.65 -7.09 -11.63
C ALA A 300 31.38 -7.06 -12.51
N PRO A 301 31.26 -7.99 -13.47
CA PRO A 301 30.05 -8.14 -14.26
C PRO A 301 28.86 -8.50 -13.36
N ILE A 302 27.66 -8.21 -13.86
CA ILE A 302 26.41 -8.56 -13.17
C ILE A 302 26.32 -10.09 -13.02
N ILE A 303 26.07 -10.54 -11.80
CA ILE A 303 25.79 -11.95 -11.51
C ILE A 303 24.29 -12.13 -11.69
N GLU A 304 23.86 -13.05 -12.55
CA GLU A 304 22.45 -13.21 -12.85
C GLU A 304 21.66 -13.85 -11.71
N TYR A 305 22.16 -14.94 -11.14
CA TYR A 305 21.41 -15.76 -10.20
C TYR A 305 22.28 -16.22 -9.02
N SER A 306 21.64 -16.49 -7.89
CA SER A 306 22.28 -17.09 -6.72
C SER A 306 21.44 -18.27 -6.24
N ALA A 307 22.09 -19.42 -6.00
CA ALA A 307 21.46 -20.63 -5.45
C ALA A 307 20.83 -20.45 -4.05
N THR A 308 20.98 -19.27 -3.45
CA THR A 308 20.45 -18.93 -2.13
C THR A 308 19.16 -18.11 -2.18
N LEU A 309 18.71 -17.72 -3.38
CA LEU A 309 17.39 -17.13 -3.61
C LEU A 309 16.30 -18.14 -3.25
N GLY A 310 15.24 -17.69 -2.57
CA GLY A 310 14.16 -18.56 -2.15
C GLY A 310 14.54 -19.57 -1.09
N THR A 311 15.64 -19.35 -0.33
CA THR A 311 16.06 -20.26 0.74
C THR A 311 15.66 -19.75 2.12
N ILE A 312 16.56 -19.14 2.87
CA ILE A 312 16.28 -18.50 4.17
C ILE A 312 16.70 -17.03 4.08
N PRO A 313 16.25 -16.16 5.00
CA PRO A 313 16.79 -14.82 5.09
C PRO A 313 18.32 -14.82 5.25
N ARG A 314 19.03 -13.98 4.51
CA ARG A 314 20.51 -13.89 4.53
C ARG A 314 21.08 -12.51 4.28
N SER A 315 20.29 -11.55 3.80
CA SER A 315 20.79 -10.24 3.41
C SER A 315 20.93 -9.30 4.63
N HIS A 316 21.49 -8.11 4.41
CA HIS A 316 21.56 -7.02 5.39
C HIS A 316 20.38 -6.06 5.16
N MET A 317 19.15 -6.45 5.53
CA MET A 317 17.86 -5.74 5.33
C MET A 317 17.27 -5.75 3.91
N CYS A 318 18.09 -5.92 2.88
CA CYS A 318 17.64 -5.84 1.48
C CYS A 318 16.83 -7.07 1.01
N VAL A 319 16.18 -6.94 -0.13
CA VAL A 319 15.48 -8.03 -0.82
C VAL A 319 16.24 -8.37 -2.10
N ARG A 320 17.06 -9.42 -2.03
CA ARG A 320 17.89 -9.85 -3.15
C ARG A 320 17.10 -10.74 -4.10
N ASN A 321 17.28 -10.52 -5.39
CA ASN A 321 16.59 -11.18 -6.49
C ASN A 321 17.58 -11.70 -7.53
N ALA A 322 17.08 -12.48 -8.49
CA ALA A 322 17.76 -12.63 -9.77
C ALA A 322 17.95 -11.23 -10.39
N SER A 323 19.11 -10.97 -11.01
CA SER A 323 19.43 -9.61 -11.49
C SER A 323 18.52 -9.15 -12.61
N SER A 324 18.10 -10.05 -13.50
CA SER A 324 17.04 -9.77 -14.49
C SER A 324 15.67 -9.44 -13.85
N HIS A 325 15.26 -10.14 -12.79
CA HIS A 325 14.00 -9.82 -12.08
C HIS A 325 14.09 -8.47 -11.37
N ALA A 326 15.22 -8.18 -10.72
CA ALA A 326 15.48 -6.87 -10.14
C ALA A 326 15.45 -5.76 -11.20
N LYS A 327 16.00 -6.03 -12.40
CA LYS A 327 15.93 -5.11 -13.53
C LYS A 327 14.49 -4.88 -13.98
N PHE A 328 13.67 -5.92 -14.08
CA PHE A 328 12.25 -5.80 -14.40
C PHE A 328 11.53 -4.87 -13.41
N ILE A 329 11.68 -5.08 -12.09
CA ILE A 329 11.12 -4.19 -11.06
C ILE A 329 11.69 -2.76 -11.18
N TYR A 330 12.99 -2.65 -11.44
CA TYR A 330 13.69 -1.37 -11.61
C TYR A 330 13.19 -0.58 -12.83
N ASP A 331 12.78 -1.23 -13.91
CA ASP A 331 12.27 -0.53 -15.10
C ASP A 331 10.76 -0.24 -14.97
N TRP A 332 9.99 -1.19 -14.43
CA TRP A 332 8.53 -1.11 -14.33
C TRP A 332 8.04 -0.17 -13.23
N ALA A 333 8.59 -0.25 -12.02
CA ALA A 333 8.06 0.48 -10.87
C ALA A 333 8.29 2.00 -10.99
N LYS A 334 7.39 2.84 -10.50
CA LYS A 334 7.52 4.30 -10.51
C LYS A 334 7.98 4.81 -9.15
N THR A 335 9.04 5.61 -9.13
CA THR A 335 9.53 6.27 -7.92
C THR A 335 8.46 7.19 -7.35
N LEU A 336 8.22 7.10 -6.04
CA LEU A 336 7.20 7.82 -5.28
C LEU A 336 5.74 7.47 -5.64
N GLN A 337 5.52 6.42 -6.44
CA GLN A 337 4.18 5.97 -6.86
C GLN A 337 4.00 4.45 -6.77
N SER A 338 5.06 3.68 -6.49
CA SER A 338 4.95 2.25 -6.22
C SER A 338 5.08 1.94 -4.73
N LEU A 339 4.31 0.95 -4.28
CA LEU A 339 4.37 0.43 -2.92
C LEU A 339 5.18 -0.85 -2.86
N ILE A 340 5.97 -1.00 -1.81
CA ILE A 340 6.60 -2.24 -1.39
C ILE A 340 5.90 -2.68 -0.11
N ILE A 341 5.19 -3.80 -0.18
CA ILE A 341 4.47 -4.38 0.95
C ILE A 341 5.24 -5.62 1.40
N VAL A 342 5.68 -5.62 2.65
CA VAL A 342 6.43 -6.74 3.22
C VAL A 342 5.53 -7.46 4.23
N ILE A 343 5.23 -8.72 3.93
CA ILE A 343 4.39 -9.62 4.73
C ILE A 343 5.22 -10.75 5.32
N ASP A 344 4.64 -11.40 6.34
CA ASP A 344 5.13 -12.63 6.98
C ASP A 344 4.10 -13.74 6.81
#